data_AF-A0A965DJ93-F1
#
_entry.id   AF-A0A965DJ93-F1
#
_cell.length_a   1.000
_cell.length_b   1.000
_cell.length_c   1.000
_cell.angle_alpha   90.00
_cell.angle_beta   90.00
_cell.angle_gamma   90.00
#
_symmetry.space_group_name_H-M   'P 1'
#
loop_
_entity.id
_entity.type
_entity.pdbx_description
1 polymer ?
#
loop_
_entity_poly.entity_id
_entity_poly.type
_entity_poly.pdbx_seq_one_letter_code
_entity_poly.pdbx_strand_id
1 'polypeptide(L)'
;MLNYSRRNFLIALPLLSMTRAFSFSNRTKQRFKISLNAYSFNDWLVQKKITPLQLLEFCHQTGFDAIDFTGYYFSNYPEVPSDEEIFTFKRKAHALGLEISGTGIRNEFSYD
;
A
#
# COMPACT_ATOMS: atom_id res chain seq x y z
N MET A 1 36.94 -8.10 30.34
CA MET A 1 35.59 -8.48 29.88
C MET A 1 34.65 -7.32 30.21
N LEU A 2 34.05 -6.69 29.19
CA LEU A 2 33.12 -5.56 29.36
C LEU A 2 31.86 -6.05 30.09
N ASN A 3 31.63 -5.51 31.29
CA ASN A 3 30.50 -5.90 32.14
C ASN A 3 29.22 -5.21 31.64
N TYR A 4 28.50 -5.87 30.73
CA TYR A 4 27.24 -5.36 30.19
C TYR A 4 26.12 -5.47 31.23
N SER A 5 25.86 -4.35 31.92
CA SER A 5 24.72 -4.23 32.83
C SER A 5 23.43 -4.02 32.03
N ARG A 6 22.44 -4.90 32.23
CA ARG A 6 21.08 -4.77 31.66
C ARG A 6 20.42 -3.42 31.99
N ARG A 7 20.80 -2.79 33.11
CA ARG A 7 20.34 -1.45 33.49
C ARG A 7 20.87 -0.37 32.55
N ASN A 8 22.12 -0.49 32.09
CA ASN A 8 22.71 0.48 31.17
C ASN A 8 22.10 0.37 29.76
N PHE A 9 21.66 -0.83 29.37
CA PHE A 9 20.96 -1.06 28.10
C PHE A 9 19.58 -0.36 28.07
N LEU A 10 18.80 -0.46 29.14
CA LEU A 10 17.48 0.18 29.24
C LEU A 10 17.55 1.72 29.30
N ILE A 11 18.63 2.27 29.88
CA ILE A 11 18.88 3.72 29.91
C ILE A 11 19.27 4.25 28.52
N ALA A 12 19.82 3.42 27.63
CA ALA A 12 20.22 3.82 26.27
C ALA A 12 19.06 3.79 25.24
N LEU A 13 17.94 3.12 25.54
CA LEU A 13 16.78 3.05 24.64
C LEU A 13 16.16 4.40 24.23
N PRO A 14 16.04 5.42 25.12
CA PRO A 14 15.45 6.71 24.76
C PRO A 14 16.31 7.49 23.74
N LEU A 15 17.64 7.29 23.75
CA LEU A 15 18.53 7.95 22.79
C LEU A 15 18.34 7.44 21.36
N LEU A 16 17.96 6.17 21.18
CA LEU A 16 17.64 5.61 19.85
C LEU A 16 16.29 6.09 19.30
N SER A 17 15.34 6.45 20.18
CA SER A 17 14.04 6.98 19.73
C SER A 17 14.11 8.41 19.21
N MET A 18 15.09 9.21 19.64
CA MET A 18 15.20 10.61 19.19
C MET A 18 15.77 10.76 17.77
N THR A 19 16.56 9.80 17.28
CA THR A 19 17.12 9.86 15.91
C THR A 19 16.13 9.47 14.81
N ARG A 20 14.93 8.98 15.18
CA ARG A 20 13.87 8.57 14.24
C ARG A 20 12.69 9.52 14.16
N ALA A 21 12.79 10.71 14.76
CA ALA A 21 11.85 11.78 14.49
C ALA A 21 12.04 12.25 13.05
N PHE A 22 11.39 11.54 12.11
CA PHE A 22 11.23 12.00 10.74
C PHE A 22 10.70 13.43 10.78
N SER A 23 11.41 14.35 10.13
CA SER A 23 10.88 15.68 9.90
C SER A 23 9.61 15.53 9.08
N PHE A 24 8.45 15.73 9.71
CA PHE A 24 7.20 15.88 8.98
C PHE A 24 7.37 17.18 8.20
N SER A 25 7.68 17.05 6.91
CA SER A 25 7.63 18.17 5.98
C SER A 25 6.27 18.84 6.15
N ASN A 26 6.27 20.11 6.57
CA ASN A 26 5.10 20.99 6.53
C ASN A 26 4.76 21.28 5.06
N ARG A 27 4.37 20.25 4.30
CA ARG A 27 3.57 20.45 3.10
C ARG A 27 2.29 21.10 3.59
N THR A 28 1.96 22.28 3.07
CA THR A 28 0.64 22.89 3.24
C THR A 28 -0.40 21.78 3.12
N LYS A 29 -1.10 21.47 4.21
CA LYS A 29 -1.90 20.26 4.36
C LYS A 29 -2.91 20.19 3.21
N GLN A 30 -2.63 19.39 2.19
CA GLN A 30 -3.59 19.06 1.14
C GLN A 30 -4.84 18.58 1.88
N ARG A 31 -5.96 19.30 1.70
CA ARG A 31 -7.19 18.99 2.45
C ARG A 31 -7.84 17.69 1.97
N PHE A 32 -7.43 17.21 0.79
CA PHE A 32 -7.93 16.00 0.16
C PHE A 32 -6.78 15.03 -0.11
N LYS A 33 -6.99 13.76 0.24
CA LYS A 33 -6.14 12.64 -0.19
C LYS A 33 -6.52 12.23 -1.60
N ILE A 34 -5.54 11.94 -2.45
CA ILE A 34 -5.77 11.53 -3.84
C ILE A 34 -5.54 10.03 -3.99
N SER A 35 -6.54 9.34 -4.56
CA SER A 35 -6.47 7.90 -4.83
C SER A 35 -6.40 7.61 -6.33
N LEU A 36 -5.60 6.61 -6.71
CA LEU A 36 -5.59 6.09 -8.08
C LEU A 36 -6.66 5.00 -8.22
N ASN A 37 -7.63 5.20 -9.12
CA ASN A 37 -8.52 4.11 -9.54
C ASN A 37 -7.81 3.20 -10.56
N ALA A 38 -7.68 1.91 -10.23
CA ALA A 38 -6.93 0.92 -11.01
C ALA A 38 -7.50 0.68 -12.42
N TYR A 39 -8.78 0.99 -12.66
CA TYR A 39 -9.39 0.92 -13.99
C TYR A 39 -8.71 1.87 -15.00
N SER A 40 -8.05 2.92 -14.52
CA SER A 40 -7.22 3.80 -15.36
C SER A 40 -6.07 3.04 -16.04
N PHE A 41 -5.70 1.85 -15.54
CA PHE A 41 -4.68 0.95 -16.09
C PHE A 41 -5.28 -0.37 -16.59
N ASN A 42 -6.59 -0.42 -16.85
CA ASN A 42 -7.32 -1.65 -17.16
C ASN A 42 -6.64 -2.49 -18.27
N ASP A 43 -6.36 -1.88 -19.42
CA ASP A 43 -5.78 -2.60 -20.55
C ASP A 43 -4.42 -3.22 -20.22
N TRP A 44 -3.60 -2.52 -19.44
CA TRP A 44 -2.27 -3.00 -19.07
C TRP A 44 -2.34 -4.11 -18.03
N LEU A 45 -3.28 -4.02 -17.08
CA LEU A 45 -3.50 -5.06 -16.07
C LEU A 45 -4.11 -6.32 -16.68
N VAL A 46 -5.13 -6.19 -17.53
CA VAL A 46 -5.78 -7.30 -18.23
C VAL A 46 -4.81 -8.00 -19.17
N GLN A 47 -4.01 -7.24 -19.92
CA GLN A 47 -2.98 -7.81 -20.81
C GLN A 47 -1.71 -8.23 -20.05
N LYS A 48 -1.69 -8.13 -18.71
CA LYS A 48 -0.56 -8.47 -17.84
C LYS A 48 0.76 -7.79 -18.24
N LYS A 49 0.67 -6.60 -18.84
CA LYS A 49 1.82 -5.73 -19.16
C LYS A 49 2.46 -5.16 -17.89
N ILE A 50 1.66 -4.97 -16.85
CA ILE A 50 2.10 -4.62 -15.51
C ILE A 50 1.45 -5.56 -14.49
N THR A 51 2.11 -5.73 -13.35
CA THR A 51 1.54 -6.46 -12.20
C THR A 51 0.82 -5.48 -11.25
N PRO A 52 -0.12 -5.97 -10.42
CA PRO A 52 -0.73 -5.17 -9.35
C PRO A 52 0.30 -4.51 -8.42
N LEU A 53 1.41 -5.20 -8.13
CA LEU A 53 2.47 -4.65 -7.28
C LEU A 53 3.25 -3.53 -7.97
N GLN A 54 3.47 -3.61 -9.28
CA GLN A 54 4.06 -2.52 -10.06
C GLN A 54 3.16 -1.29 -10.09
N LEU A 55 1.82 -1.47 -10.08
CA LEU A 55 0.89 -0.35 -9.98
C LEU A 55 0.98 0.36 -8.63
N LEU A 56 1.16 -0.39 -7.52
CA LEU A 56 1.41 0.20 -6.21
C LEU A 56 2.71 1.03 -6.20
N GLU A 57 3.77 0.52 -6.82
CA GLU A 57 5.03 1.27 -6.95
C GLU A 57 4.84 2.57 -7.75
N PHE A 58 4.07 2.51 -8.83
CA PHE A 58 3.70 3.70 -9.59
C PHE A 58 2.98 4.71 -8.70
N CYS A 59 1.95 4.29 -7.95
CA CYS A 59 1.22 5.17 -7.03
C CYS A 59 2.15 5.89 -6.04
N HIS A 60 3.07 5.13 -5.43
CA HIS A 60 4.05 5.67 -4.50
C HIS A 60 4.98 6.69 -5.16
N GLN A 61 5.54 6.35 -6.33
CA GLN A 61 6.49 7.19 -7.06
C GLN A 61 5.87 8.48 -7.57
N THR A 62 4.58 8.47 -7.93
CA THR A 62 3.88 9.66 -8.43
C THR A 62 3.16 10.46 -7.34
N GLY A 63 3.21 10.01 -6.09
CA GLY A 63 2.69 10.74 -4.93
C GLY A 63 1.18 10.61 -4.70
N PHE A 64 0.56 9.50 -5.11
CA PHE A 64 -0.79 9.16 -4.66
C PHE A 64 -0.77 8.76 -3.18
N ASP A 65 -1.85 9.07 -2.47
CA ASP A 65 -2.03 8.71 -1.06
C ASP A 65 -2.69 7.32 -0.92
N ALA A 66 -3.42 6.88 -1.95
CA ALA A 66 -4.21 5.67 -1.91
C ALA A 66 -4.39 5.01 -3.28
N ILE A 67 -4.92 3.80 -3.27
CA ILE A 67 -5.39 3.07 -4.45
C ILE A 67 -6.82 2.57 -4.26
N ASP A 68 -7.63 2.66 -5.30
CA ASP A 68 -8.91 1.97 -5.46
C ASP A 68 -8.68 0.79 -6.42
N PHE A 69 -8.62 -0.42 -5.85
CA PHE A 69 -8.22 -1.64 -6.55
C PHE A 69 -9.37 -2.64 -6.55
N THR A 70 -9.72 -3.17 -7.71
CA THR A 70 -10.79 -4.17 -7.87
C THR A 70 -10.25 -5.60 -7.88
N GLY A 71 -11.09 -6.56 -7.53
CA GLY A 71 -10.71 -7.98 -7.49
C GLY A 71 -10.36 -8.58 -8.85
N TYR A 72 -10.71 -7.91 -9.96
CA TYR A 72 -10.69 -8.50 -11.31
C TYR A 72 -9.28 -8.60 -11.90
N TYR A 73 -8.31 -8.00 -11.22
CA TYR A 73 -6.91 -8.04 -11.57
C TYR A 73 -6.12 -9.09 -10.76
N PHE A 74 -6.77 -9.82 -9.83
CA PHE A 74 -6.15 -10.95 -9.15
C PHE A 74 -6.15 -12.21 -10.02
N SER A 75 -5.23 -13.12 -9.72
CA SER A 75 -4.90 -14.28 -10.57
C SER A 75 -6.07 -15.21 -10.88
N ASN A 76 -6.96 -15.42 -9.90
CA ASN A 76 -8.02 -16.43 -9.95
C ASN A 76 -9.41 -15.86 -10.25
N TYR A 77 -9.53 -14.56 -10.56
CA TYR A 77 -10.83 -13.96 -10.83
C TYR A 77 -11.60 -14.73 -11.95
N PRO A 78 -12.88 -15.08 -11.78
CA PRO A 78 -13.85 -14.60 -10.78
C PRO A 78 -13.77 -15.20 -9.37
N GLU A 79 -12.96 -16.24 -9.17
CA GLU A 79 -12.83 -16.89 -7.88
C GLU A 79 -12.04 -16.04 -6.88
N VAL A 80 -12.23 -16.35 -5.59
CA VAL A 80 -11.51 -15.70 -4.50
C VAL A 80 -10.01 -16.03 -4.65
N PRO A 81 -9.12 -15.03 -4.72
CA PRO A 81 -7.67 -15.27 -4.78
C PRO A 81 -7.16 -15.84 -3.45
N SER A 82 -5.96 -16.40 -3.45
CA SER A 82 -5.38 -16.95 -2.23
C SER A 82 -5.14 -15.86 -1.18
N ASP A 83 -5.23 -16.23 0.10
CA ASP A 83 -4.85 -15.36 1.22
C ASP A 83 -3.43 -14.80 1.05
N GLU A 84 -2.51 -15.61 0.50
CA GLU A 84 -1.14 -15.19 0.23
C GLU A 84 -1.06 -14.04 -0.77
N GLU A 85 -1.82 -14.09 -1.87
CA GLU A 85 -1.86 -13.04 -2.89
C GLU A 85 -2.44 -11.75 -2.30
N ILE A 86 -3.58 -11.86 -1.59
CA ILE A 86 -4.25 -10.73 -0.93
C ILE A 86 -3.30 -10.08 0.10
N PHE A 87 -2.68 -10.88 0.97
CA PHE A 87 -1.79 -10.36 1.99
C PHE A 87 -0.51 -9.79 1.40
N THR A 88 0.01 -10.35 0.30
CA THR A 88 1.17 -9.77 -0.39
C THR A 88 0.85 -8.39 -0.94
N PHE A 89 -0.31 -8.22 -1.58
CA PHE A 89 -0.78 -6.91 -2.05
C PHE A 89 -0.93 -5.92 -0.90
N LYS A 90 -1.65 -6.30 0.17
CA LYS A 90 -1.90 -5.43 1.34
C LYS A 90 -0.61 -5.04 2.06
N ARG A 91 0.31 -5.99 2.27
CA ARG A 91 1.63 -5.72 2.89
C ARG A 91 2.43 -4.74 2.05
N LYS A 92 2.41 -4.89 0.72
CA LYS A 92 3.13 -3.99 -0.18
C LYS A 92 2.55 -2.58 -0.16
N ALA A 93 1.22 -2.44 -0.24
CA ALA A 93 0.54 -1.14 -0.15
C ALA A 93 0.88 -0.42 1.17
N HIS A 94 0.79 -1.14 2.29
CA HIS A 94 1.16 -0.62 3.60
C HIS A 94 2.64 -0.21 3.67
N ALA A 95 3.56 -1.02 3.16
CA ALA A 95 5.00 -0.70 3.14
C ALA A 95 5.33 0.55 2.31
N LEU A 96 4.54 0.84 1.27
CA LEU A 96 4.65 2.02 0.42
C LEU A 96 3.92 3.26 0.97
N GLY A 97 3.23 3.12 2.10
CA GLY A 97 2.45 4.20 2.71
C GLY A 97 1.13 4.51 1.99
N LEU A 98 0.61 3.56 1.20
CA LEU A 98 -0.64 3.71 0.46
C LEU A 98 -1.82 3.15 1.26
N GLU A 99 -2.92 3.92 1.32
CA GLU A 99 -4.22 3.39 1.74
C GLU A 99 -4.90 2.61 0.60
N ILE A 100 -5.72 1.61 0.95
CA ILE A 100 -6.67 1.02 0.01
C ILE A 100 -8.00 1.73 0.26
N SER A 101 -8.32 2.71 -0.59
CA SER A 101 -9.46 3.62 -0.35
C SER A 101 -10.79 3.01 -0.76
N GLY A 102 -10.78 1.98 -1.60
CA GLY A 102 -11.99 1.37 -2.14
C GLY A 102 -11.69 0.13 -2.97
N THR A 103 -12.76 -0.55 -3.35
CA THR A 103 -12.76 -1.65 -4.31
C THR A 103 -14.03 -1.57 -5.16
N GLY A 104 -13.85 -1.30 -6.45
CA GLY A 104 -14.95 -1.34 -7.41
C GLY A 104 -15.48 -2.78 -7.58
N ILE A 105 -16.79 -2.94 -7.51
CA ILE A 105 -17.50 -4.17 -7.88
C ILE A 105 -18.27 -3.93 -9.18
N ARG A 106 -18.07 -4.79 -10.19
CA ARG A 106 -18.94 -4.94 -11.35
C ARG A 106 -20.29 -5.43 -10.83
N ASN A 107 -21.28 -4.58 -11.01
CA ASN A 107 -22.67 -4.95 -10.84
C ASN A 107 -23.29 -5.21 -12.20
N GLU A 108 -24.08 -6.27 -12.30
CA GLU A 108 -24.97 -6.57 -13.41
C GLU A 108 -26.38 -6.25 -12.93
N PHE A 109 -26.96 -5.14 -13.40
CA PHE A 109 -28.28 -4.67 -12.96
C PHE A 109 -29.42 -4.98 -13.94
N SER A 110 -29.09 -5.59 -15.08
CA SER A 110 -30.04 -6.01 -16.11
C SER A 110 -29.83 -7.47 -16.46
N TYR A 111 -30.91 -8.13 -16.84
CA TYR A 111 -30.86 -9.38 -17.58
C TYR A 111 -30.75 -9.04 -19.07
N ASP A 112 -30.07 -9.89 -19.83
CA ASP A 112 -30.13 -9.90 -21.30
C ASP A 112 -31.53 -10.30 -21.80
#